data_AF-A0A0Q4WZ70-F1
#
_entry.id   AF-A0A0Q4WZ70-F1
#
_cell.length_a   1.000
_cell.length_b   1.000
_cell.length_c   1.000
_cell.angle_alpha   90.00
_cell.angle_beta   90.00
_cell.angle_gamma   90.00
#
_symmetry.space_group_name_H-M   'P 1'
#
loop_
_entity.id
_entity.type
_entity.pdbx_description
1 polymer ?
#
loop_
_entity_poly.entity_id
_entity_poly.type
_entity_poly.pdbx_seq_one_letter_code
_entity_poly.pdbx_strand_id
1 'polypeptide(L)'
;MLRHAVVFRRGSRFEFARDLQGEDVEPVAAFTLLACDLLGALLDIVAWHPRTGRLATWLGRTGLLGLDDPCPATREDPLRVFADVSAWLAAGRRGVVVVDERLARPVLLDTAAIQAMDIAQAEAIEAMLRQVRLPSILVPAFPHERAAA
;
A
#
# COMPACT_ATOMS: atom_id res chain seq x y z
N MET A 1 -15.40 10.68 1.38
CA MET A 1 -14.07 11.18 1.84
C MET A 1 -14.32 12.19 2.93
N LEU A 2 -13.63 12.07 4.07
CA LEU A 2 -13.77 12.99 5.21
C LEU A 2 -12.46 13.73 5.43
N ARG A 3 -12.52 14.94 5.99
CA ARG A 3 -11.33 15.72 6.35
C ARG A 3 -11.10 15.60 7.85
N HIS A 4 -9.89 15.21 8.25
CA HIS A 4 -9.51 15.04 9.65
C HIS A 4 -8.16 15.71 9.95
N ALA A 5 -7.97 16.12 11.20
CA ALA A 5 -6.66 16.48 11.71
C ALA A 5 -5.90 15.19 12.08
N VAL A 6 -4.73 14.99 11.50
CA VAL A 6 -3.90 13.78 11.69
C VAL A 6 -2.45 14.15 11.95
N VAL A 7 -1.73 13.26 12.61
CA VAL A 7 -0.27 13.34 12.77
C VAL A 7 0.35 12.21 11.98
N PHE A 8 1.13 12.54 10.97
CA PHE A 8 1.85 11.53 10.19
C PHE A 8 3.13 11.10 10.92
N ARG A 9 3.28 9.80 11.13
CA ARG A 9 4.39 9.16 11.83
C ARG A 9 5.38 8.53 10.82
N ARG A 10 6.43 7.90 11.37
CA ARG A 10 7.39 7.10 10.58
C ARG A 10 6.73 5.83 10.03
N GLY A 11 7.32 5.25 8.98
CA GLY A 11 6.86 3.98 8.40
C GLY A 11 5.50 4.07 7.71
N SER A 12 5.19 5.22 7.09
CA SER A 12 3.92 5.44 6.39
C SER A 12 2.68 5.23 7.26
N ARG A 13 2.76 5.61 8.54
CA ARG A 13 1.65 5.53 9.51
C ARG A 13 1.11 6.91 9.87
N PHE A 14 -0.14 6.98 10.32
CA PHE A 14 -0.70 8.18 10.94
C PHE A 14 -1.55 7.85 12.15
N GLU A 15 -1.80 8.86 12.97
CA GLU A 15 -2.74 8.83 14.09
C GLU A 15 -3.71 10.01 13.98
N PHE A 16 -4.94 9.85 14.47
CA PHE A 16 -5.87 10.96 14.54
C PHE A 16 -5.46 11.90 15.67
N ALA A 17 -5.41 13.20 15.41
CA ALA A 17 -4.95 14.18 16.41
C ALA A 17 -5.78 14.17 17.70
N ARG A 18 -7.07 13.83 17.59
CA ARG A 18 -7.99 13.70 18.75
C ARG A 18 -7.60 12.59 19.73
N ASP A 19 -6.81 11.61 19.28
CA ASP A 19 -6.41 10.45 20.09
C ASP A 19 -5.06 10.71 20.80
N LEU A 20 -4.35 11.80 20.47
CA LEU A 20 -2.99 12.12 20.92
C LEU A 20 -2.94 13.16 22.07
N GLN A 21 -3.88 13.09 23.00
CA GLN A 21 -4.00 14.12 24.04
C GLN A 21 -2.70 14.27 24.85
N GLY A 22 -2.16 15.50 24.88
CA GLY A 22 -0.98 15.86 25.67
C GLY A 22 0.37 15.68 24.97
N GLU A 23 0.39 15.21 23.71
CA GLU A 23 1.63 15.20 22.92
C GLU A 23 1.87 16.56 22.23
N ASP A 24 3.11 17.04 22.28
CA ASP A 24 3.54 18.24 21.55
C ASP A 24 3.86 17.89 20.08
N VAL A 25 2.81 17.62 19.32
CA VAL A 25 2.90 17.34 17.87
C VAL A 25 1.87 18.15 17.10
N GLU A 26 2.35 18.87 16.09
CA GLU A 26 1.49 19.69 15.24
C GLU A 26 0.66 18.82 14.29
N PRO A 27 -0.68 18.84 14.39
CA PRO A 27 -1.54 18.08 13.50
C PRO A 27 -1.71 18.77 12.15
N VAL A 28 -1.84 17.98 11.09
CA VAL A 28 -2.07 18.46 9.73
C VAL A 28 -3.46 18.03 9.26
N ALA A 29 -4.16 18.90 8.54
CA ALA A 29 -5.43 18.54 7.93
C ALA A 29 -5.21 17.64 6.70
N ALA A 30 -5.72 16.40 6.75
CA ALA A 30 -5.66 15.43 5.67
C ALA A 30 -7.05 14.88 5.33
N PHE A 31 -7.18 14.33 4.13
CA PHE A 31 -8.35 13.54 3.77
C PHE A 31 -8.16 12.09 4.19
N THR A 32 -9.22 11.47 4.70
CA THR A 32 -9.23 10.04 5.04
C THR A 32 -10.11 9.27 4.05
N LEU A 33 -9.53 8.19 3.53
CA LEU A 33 -10.12 7.29 2.56
C LEU A 33 -10.18 5.89 3.19
N LEU A 34 -11.28 5.18 2.98
CA LEU A 34 -11.37 3.79 3.40
C LEU A 34 -10.58 2.94 2.40
N ALA A 35 -9.74 2.05 2.90
CA ALA A 35 -9.11 1.03 2.09
C ALA A 35 -9.77 -0.30 2.43
N CYS A 36 -10.40 -0.88 1.41
CA CYS A 36 -11.14 -2.13 1.52
C CYS A 36 -10.44 -3.23 0.71
N ASP A 37 -10.79 -4.49 0.98
CA ASP A 37 -10.36 -5.61 0.15
C ASP A 37 -11.24 -5.75 -1.13
N LEU A 38 -10.96 -6.79 -1.92
CA LEU A 38 -11.69 -7.11 -3.16
C LEU A 38 -13.18 -7.41 -2.93
N LEU A 39 -13.58 -7.74 -1.69
CA LEU A 39 -14.96 -8.02 -1.31
C LEU A 39 -15.64 -6.81 -0.66
N GLY A 40 -14.95 -5.67 -0.56
CA GLY A 40 -15.43 -4.44 0.05
C GLY A 40 -15.33 -4.41 1.58
N ALA A 41 -14.68 -5.40 2.22
CA ALA A 41 -14.48 -5.38 3.66
C ALA A 41 -13.39 -4.36 4.05
N LEU A 42 -13.64 -3.58 5.09
CA LEU A 42 -12.71 -2.54 5.54
C LEU A 42 -11.41 -3.16 6.09
N LEU A 43 -10.28 -2.87 5.45
CA LEU A 43 -8.95 -3.29 5.90
C LEU A 43 -8.27 -2.22 6.76
N ASP A 44 -8.34 -0.96 6.31
CA ASP A 44 -7.62 0.16 6.93
C ASP A 44 -8.25 1.52 6.55
N ILE A 45 -7.74 2.59 7.17
CA ILE A 45 -7.98 3.97 6.78
C ILE A 45 -6.66 4.55 6.25
N VAL A 46 -6.72 5.26 5.13
CA VAL A 46 -5.58 5.94 4.51
C VAL A 46 -5.76 7.44 4.66
N ALA A 47 -4.79 8.12 5.26
CA ALA A 47 -4.68 9.57 5.26
C ALA A 47 -3.89 10.03 4.03
N TRP A 48 -4.42 11.06 3.35
CA TRP A 48 -3.84 11.69 2.18
C TRP A 48 -3.80 13.21 2.36
N HIS A 49 -2.61 13.79 2.24
CA HIS A 49 -2.42 15.23 2.22
C HIS A 49 -2.34 15.75 0.77
N PRO A 50 -3.34 16.49 0.27
CA PRO A 50 -3.48 16.78 -1.15
C PRO A 50 -2.37 17.67 -1.72
N ARG A 51 -1.80 18.58 -0.91
CA ARG A 51 -0.77 19.51 -1.39
C ARG A 51 0.61 18.87 -1.50
N THR A 52 0.91 17.88 -0.65
CA THR A 52 2.23 17.24 -0.61
C THR A 52 2.24 15.83 -1.19
N GLY A 53 1.06 15.28 -1.52
CA GLY A 53 0.91 13.89 -1.93
C GLY A 53 1.17 12.87 -0.83
N ARG A 54 1.44 13.31 0.42
CA ARG A 54 1.82 12.40 1.51
C ARG A 54 0.69 11.44 1.82
N LEU A 55 1.04 10.16 1.87
CA LEU A 55 0.16 9.04 2.19
C LEU A 55 0.60 8.35 3.48
N ALA A 56 -0.37 7.87 4.24
CA ALA A 56 -0.13 6.99 5.38
C ALA A 56 -1.35 6.16 5.73
N THR A 57 -1.12 4.99 6.32
CA THR A 57 -2.14 4.07 6.81
C THR A 57 -2.34 4.22 8.32
N TRP A 58 -3.55 3.95 8.81
CA TRP A 58 -3.83 4.03 10.24
C TRP A 58 -3.31 2.78 10.97
N LEU A 59 -3.72 1.60 10.51
CA LEU A 59 -3.38 0.29 11.10
C LEU A 59 -2.22 -0.41 10.39
N GLY A 60 -1.80 0.07 9.21
CA GLY A 60 -0.72 -0.51 8.40
C GLY A 60 -1.05 -1.91 7.92
N ARG A 61 -2.31 -2.12 7.54
CA ARG A 61 -2.85 -3.42 7.14
C ARG A 61 -2.97 -3.60 5.63
N THR A 62 -2.81 -2.54 4.85
CA THR A 62 -2.89 -2.59 3.39
C THR A 62 -1.78 -1.79 2.74
N GLY A 63 -1.33 -2.25 1.58
CA GLY A 63 -0.41 -1.51 0.71
C GLY A 63 -1.10 -0.85 -0.49
N LEU A 64 -2.38 -1.15 -0.72
CA LEU A 64 -3.14 -0.64 -1.86
C LEU A 64 -4.42 0.04 -1.37
N LEU A 65 -4.74 1.15 -2.03
CA LEU A 65 -6.02 1.84 -1.92
C LEU A 65 -6.80 1.62 -3.23
N GLY A 66 -8.09 1.28 -3.14
CA GLY A 66 -8.97 1.08 -4.31
C GLY A 66 -9.14 -0.37 -4.77
N LEU A 67 -8.73 -1.36 -3.97
CA LEU A 67 -8.95 -2.78 -4.30
C LEU A 67 -10.44 -3.15 -4.35
N ASP A 68 -11.32 -2.35 -3.77
CA ASP A 68 -12.77 -2.56 -3.76
C ASP A 68 -13.46 -2.29 -5.12
N ASP A 69 -12.75 -1.73 -6.10
CA ASP A 69 -13.22 -1.69 -7.48
C ASP A 69 -12.79 -2.96 -8.23
N PRO A 70 -13.73 -3.83 -8.64
CA PRO A 70 -13.40 -5.12 -9.22
C PRO A 70 -12.65 -4.94 -10.55
N CYS A 71 -11.40 -5.40 -10.58
CA CYS A 71 -10.59 -5.49 -11.79
C CYS A 71 -10.05 -6.92 -11.93
N PRO A 72 -10.36 -7.64 -13.02
CA PRO A 72 -9.86 -8.99 -13.29
C PRO A 72 -8.32 -9.06 -13.38
N ALA A 73 -7.66 -7.93 -13.61
CA ALA A 73 -6.21 -7.81 -13.79
C ALA A 73 -5.64 -8.74 -14.87
N THR A 74 -6.40 -8.94 -15.95
CA THR A 74 -6.01 -9.76 -17.11
C THR A 74 -5.24 -8.92 -18.13
N ARG A 75 -4.71 -9.55 -19.19
CA ARG A 75 -3.99 -8.82 -20.23
C ARG A 75 -4.91 -7.87 -21.01
N GLU A 76 -6.17 -8.24 -21.17
CA GLU A 76 -7.21 -7.47 -21.86
C GLU A 76 -7.81 -6.38 -20.96
N ASP A 77 -7.83 -6.59 -19.64
CA ASP A 77 -8.28 -5.64 -18.63
C ASP A 77 -7.30 -5.57 -17.45
N PRO A 78 -6.16 -4.88 -17.64
CA PRO A 78 -5.06 -4.87 -16.67
C PRO A 78 -5.38 -4.03 -15.43
N LEU A 79 -4.77 -4.38 -14.30
CA LEU A 79 -4.89 -3.61 -13.07
C LEU A 79 -4.23 -2.24 -13.27
N ARG A 80 -5.04 -1.18 -13.26
CA ARG A 80 -4.54 0.19 -13.36
C ARG A 80 -3.94 0.62 -12.04
N VAL A 81 -2.67 1.04 -12.07
CA VAL A 81 -1.98 1.60 -10.91
C VAL A 81 -1.76 3.09 -11.18
N PHE A 82 -2.27 3.94 -10.31
CA PHE A 82 -2.12 5.40 -10.41
C PHE A 82 -0.95 5.89 -9.57
N ALA A 83 -0.28 6.93 -10.05
CA ALA A 83 0.89 7.51 -9.38
C ALA A 83 0.50 8.24 -8.09
N ASP A 84 -0.70 8.82 -8.05
CA ASP A 84 -1.21 9.55 -6.90
C ASP A 84 -2.73 9.44 -6.76
N VAL A 85 -3.22 9.80 -5.56
CA VAL A 85 -4.65 9.76 -5.22
C VAL A 85 -5.48 10.73 -6.04
N SER A 86 -4.93 11.87 -6.46
CA SER A 86 -5.68 12.87 -7.24
C SER A 86 -6.03 12.30 -8.61
N ALA A 87 -5.06 11.70 -9.30
CA ALA A 87 -5.26 11.04 -10.58
C ALA A 87 -6.25 9.88 -10.47
N TRP A 88 -6.12 9.07 -9.41
CA TRP A 88 -7.05 7.97 -9.15
C TRP A 88 -8.49 8.45 -8.88
N LEU A 89 -8.66 9.51 -8.07
CA LEU A 89 -9.96 10.12 -7.83
C LEU A 89 -10.56 10.70 -9.12
N ALA A 90 -9.75 11.37 -9.94
CA ALA A 90 -10.17 11.92 -11.23
C ALA A 90 -10.62 10.83 -12.22
N ALA A 91 -10.02 9.64 -12.15
CA ALA A 91 -10.41 8.47 -12.94
C ALA A 91 -11.66 7.75 -12.40
N GLY A 92 -12.32 8.30 -11.37
CA GLY A 92 -13.52 7.72 -10.78
C GLY A 92 -13.23 6.54 -9.84
N ARG A 93 -12.01 6.46 -9.28
CA ARG A 93 -11.55 5.40 -8.36
C ARG A 93 -11.42 4.00 -8.99
N ARG A 94 -11.29 3.93 -10.32
CA ARG A 94 -11.16 2.65 -11.04
C ARG A 94 -9.72 2.22 -11.21
N GLY A 95 -9.26 1.33 -10.33
CA GLY A 95 -7.86 0.89 -10.18
C GLY A 95 -7.34 1.18 -8.77
N VAL A 96 -6.01 1.16 -8.61
CA VAL A 96 -5.37 1.24 -7.29
C VAL A 96 -4.29 2.32 -7.19
N VAL A 97 -3.96 2.71 -5.96
CA VAL A 97 -2.81 3.54 -5.59
C VAL A 97 -1.95 2.77 -4.59
N VAL A 98 -0.62 2.79 -4.78
CA VAL A 98 0.33 2.21 -3.82
C VAL A 98 0.49 3.14 -2.62
N VAL A 99 0.21 2.63 -1.42
CA VAL A 99 0.28 3.34 -0.14
C VAL A 99 1.48 2.87 0.69
N ASP A 100 1.78 1.58 0.63
CA ASP A 100 2.94 0.93 1.26
C ASP A 100 3.45 -0.16 0.32
N GLU A 101 4.66 0.05 -0.23
CA GLU A 101 5.27 -0.85 -1.23
C GLU A 101 5.44 -2.28 -0.71
N ARG A 102 5.83 -2.44 0.56
CA ARG A 102 6.09 -3.75 1.16
C ARG A 102 4.81 -4.58 1.21
N LEU A 103 3.68 -3.95 1.52
CA LEU A 103 2.37 -4.60 1.57
C LEU A 103 1.70 -4.72 0.20
N ALA A 104 1.97 -3.79 -0.73
CA ALA A 104 1.40 -3.81 -2.07
C ALA A 104 2.00 -4.93 -2.93
N ARG A 105 3.31 -5.17 -2.78
CA ARG A 105 4.06 -6.05 -3.67
C ARG A 105 3.49 -7.48 -3.79
N PRO A 106 3.13 -8.21 -2.71
CA PRO A 106 2.57 -9.55 -2.86
C PRO A 106 1.29 -9.57 -3.71
N VAL A 107 0.42 -8.57 -3.54
CA VAL A 107 -0.82 -8.45 -4.31
C VAL A 107 -0.49 -8.17 -5.77
N LEU A 108 0.42 -7.24 -6.05
CA LEU A 108 0.81 -6.88 -7.40
C LEU A 108 1.55 -8.01 -8.14
N LEU A 109 2.37 -8.81 -7.45
CA LEU A 109 3.03 -9.99 -8.02
C LEU A 109 2.04 -11.10 -8.40
N ASP A 110 0.88 -11.15 -7.75
CA ASP A 110 -0.19 -12.12 -8.05
C ASP A 110 -1.08 -11.66 -9.22
N THR A 111 -0.96 -10.41 -9.67
CA THR A 111 -1.72 -9.90 -10.81
C THR A 111 -1.11 -10.31 -12.15
N ALA A 112 -1.95 -10.64 -13.14
CA ALA A 112 -1.47 -11.10 -14.44
C ALA A 112 -0.95 -9.96 -15.33
N ALA A 113 -1.57 -8.77 -15.26
CA ALA A 113 -1.10 -7.58 -15.95
C ALA A 113 -1.39 -6.30 -15.17
N ILE A 114 -0.41 -5.37 -15.20
CA ILE A 114 -0.48 -4.05 -14.59
C ILE A 114 -0.39 -2.99 -15.69
N GLN A 115 -1.26 -1.98 -15.61
CA GLN A 115 -1.19 -0.78 -16.44
C GLN A 115 -0.71 0.40 -15.59
N ALA A 116 0.52 0.86 -15.88
CA ALA A 116 1.03 2.14 -15.39
C ALA A 116 0.50 3.30 -16.26
N MET A 117 0.50 4.52 -15.71
CA MET A 117 0.06 5.74 -16.38
C MET A 117 1.11 6.30 -17.35
N ASP A 118 2.39 6.09 -17.03
CA ASP A 118 3.53 6.52 -17.85
C ASP A 118 4.75 5.61 -17.65
N ILE A 119 5.81 5.87 -18.42
CA ILE A 119 7.05 5.08 -18.40
C ILE A 119 7.76 5.18 -17.05
N ALA A 120 7.84 6.38 -16.46
CA ALA A 120 8.54 6.59 -15.19
C ALA A 120 7.87 5.81 -14.05
N GLN A 121 6.54 5.77 -14.04
CA GLN A 121 5.78 4.97 -13.10
C GLN A 121 5.96 3.47 -13.36
N ALA A 122 5.99 3.04 -14.63
CA ALA A 122 6.24 1.64 -14.98
C ALA A 122 7.60 1.17 -14.45
N GLU A 123 8.65 1.98 -14.63
CA GLU A 123 9.99 1.72 -14.10
C GLU A 123 10.01 1.66 -12.57
N ALA A 124 9.30 2.59 -11.89
CA ALA A 124 9.20 2.59 -10.43
C ALA A 124 8.49 1.33 -9.89
N ILE A 125 7.38 0.93 -10.51
CA ILE A 125 6.65 -0.30 -10.17
C ILE A 125 7.56 -1.51 -10.42
N GLU A 126 8.22 -1.58 -11.56
CA GLU A 126 9.12 -2.69 -11.88
C GLU A 126 10.29 -2.80 -10.86
N ALA A 127 10.92 -1.67 -10.51
CA ALA A 127 11.98 -1.62 -9.50
C ALA A 127 11.49 -2.11 -8.13
N MET A 128 10.30 -1.67 -7.71
CA MET A 128 9.65 -2.13 -6.47
C MET A 128 9.38 -3.64 -6.49
N LEU A 129 8.84 -4.17 -7.59
CA LEU A 129 8.51 -5.60 -7.73
C LEU A 129 9.76 -6.49 -7.77
N ARG A 130 10.85 -6.02 -8.37
CA ARG A 130 12.15 -6.74 -8.43
C ARG A 130 12.87 -6.84 -7.09
N GLN A 131 12.46 -6.08 -6.08
CA GLN A 131 13.15 -6.05 -4.78
C GLN A 131 12.90 -7.33 -3.97
N VAL A 132 13.69 -8.38 -4.21
CA VAL A 132 13.60 -9.63 -3.43
C VAL A 132 14.30 -9.47 -2.08
N ARG A 133 13.59 -9.73 -0.97
CA ARG A 133 14.21 -9.93 0.34
C ARG A 133 14.05 -11.39 0.74
N LEU A 134 15.13 -12.17 0.62
CA LEU A 134 15.15 -13.54 1.12
C LEU A 134 15.08 -13.50 2.65
N PRO A 135 14.21 -14.29 3.29
CA PRO A 135 14.25 -14.44 4.73
C PRO A 135 15.55 -15.14 5.14
N SER A 136 16.07 -14.79 6.33
CA SER A 136 17.12 -15.60 6.95
C SER A 136 16.53 -16.96 7.30
N ILE A 137 17.01 -18.00 6.62
CA ILE A 137 16.61 -19.39 6.89
C ILE A 137 17.57 -19.93 7.95
N LEU A 138 17.04 -20.18 9.15
CA LEU A 138 17.80 -20.77 10.24
C LEU A 138 17.56 -22.28 10.27
N VAL A 139 18.64 -23.06 10.32
CA VAL A 139 18.60 -24.51 10.52
C VAL A 139 19.10 -24.79 11.94
N PRO A 140 18.32 -25.48 12.80
CA PRO A 140 18.80 -25.91 14.11
C PRO A 140 19.98 -26.88 13.95
N ALA A 141 21.05 -26.64 14.70
CA ALA A 141 22.23 -27.51 14.71
C ALA A 141 21.90 -28.81 15.44
N PHE A 142 21.45 -29.82 14.70
CA PHE A 142 21.42 -31.20 15.19
C PHE A 142 22.68 -31.92 14.72
N PRO A 143 23.34 -32.71 15.58
CA PRO A 143 24.43 -33.58 15.16
C PRO A 143 23.86 -34.63 14.20
N HIS A 144 24.15 -34.47 12.90
CA HIS A 144 23.85 -35.49 11.91
C HIS A 144 24.88 -36.62 12.04
N GLU A 145 24.48 -37.78 12.57
CA GLU A 145 25.15 -39.02 12.23
C GLU A 145 24.90 -39.27 10.74
N ARG A 146 25.94 -39.09 9.92
CA ARG A 146 25.92 -39.62 8.56
C ARG A 146 25.90 -41.14 8.69
N ALA A 147 24.80 -41.78 8.32
CA ALA A 147 24.79 -43.22 8.12
C ALA A 147 25.86 -43.55 7.06
N ALA A 148 26.90 -44.26 7.49
CA ALA A 148 27.91 -44.80 6.59
C ALA A 148 27.25 -45.93 5.77
N ALA A 149 27.38 -45.83 4.45
CA ALA A 149 27.05 -46.89 3.49
C ALA A 149 28.16 -47.94 3.44
#